data_AF-A0A1F8X5F1-F1
#
_entry.id   AF-A0A1F8X5F1-F1
#
_cell.length_a   1.000
_cell.length_b   1.000
_cell.length_c   1.000
_cell.angle_alpha   90.00
_cell.angle_beta   90.00
_cell.angle_gamma   90.00
#
_symmetry.space_group_name_H-M   'P 1'
#
loop_
_entity.id
_entity.type
_entity.pdbx_description
1 polymer ?
#
loop_
_entity_poly.entity_id
_entity_poly.type
_entity_poly.pdbx_seq_one_letter_code
_entity_poly.pdbx_strand_id
1 'polypeptide(L)'
;MGKWAVAALSFVLLLAGPGWTVQNNAEDVQPASLRQFSISTAHKVIARWPEASRKAAVHVLDKYGAPDLLTNEMLIWMEEGEWQEIIVRKRAVEHRFPVPHDDVLEQSIAYEVPEDKFDDLAVFNGSVIAERTRGTLSSRCASEAMNYLALNLANDIITNSKSVEEARAAFADILKELMEGRPHPYTTGLKFRVYGIKETSDPDYSIYG
;
A
#
# COMPACT_ATOMS: atom_id res chain seq x y z
N MET A 1 64.22 -39.35 22.25
CA MET A 1 62.83 -38.87 22.10
C MET A 1 62.18 -39.69 21.00
N GLY A 2 61.04 -40.30 21.31
CA GLY A 2 60.54 -41.53 20.70
C GLY A 2 60.18 -41.47 19.21
N LYS A 3 60.64 -42.50 18.50
CA LYS A 3 60.05 -43.12 17.30
C LYS A 3 58.66 -43.68 17.69
N TRP A 4 57.67 -43.81 16.80
CA TRP A 4 57.32 -44.89 15.86
C TRP A 4 55.95 -44.43 15.26
N ALA A 5 55.45 -44.78 14.07
CA ALA A 5 55.32 -46.09 13.45
C ALA A 5 54.84 -45.86 11.99
N VAL A 6 55.43 -46.55 11.00
CA VAL A 6 54.93 -47.79 10.36
C VAL A 6 53.98 -47.53 9.18
N ALA A 7 54.40 -48.07 8.05
CA ALA A 7 53.71 -48.14 6.76
C ALA A 7 52.47 -49.04 6.79
N ALA A 8 51.55 -48.87 5.84
CA ALA A 8 51.15 -49.92 4.90
C ALA A 8 50.01 -49.50 3.95
N LEU A 9 50.26 -49.83 2.67
CA LEU A 9 49.35 -50.39 1.67
C LEU A 9 48.15 -49.59 1.16
N SER A 10 48.27 -49.23 -0.12
CA SER A 10 47.19 -49.14 -1.09
C SER A 10 46.33 -50.41 -1.12
N PHE A 11 45.01 -50.24 -1.13
CA PHE A 11 44.12 -51.12 -1.87
C PHE A 11 43.01 -50.27 -2.50
N VAL A 12 43.03 -50.23 -3.83
CA VAL A 12 41.88 -49.81 -4.64
C VAL A 12 40.86 -50.93 -4.54
N LEU A 13 39.66 -50.64 -4.03
CA LEU A 13 38.48 -51.42 -4.36
C LEU A 13 37.42 -50.45 -4.92
N LEU A 14 37.19 -50.58 -6.23
CA LEU A 14 35.99 -50.06 -6.89
C LEU A 14 34.77 -50.74 -6.25
N LEU A 15 33.84 -49.92 -5.74
CA LEU A 15 32.43 -50.26 -5.74
C LEU A 15 31.66 -49.07 -6.32
N ALA A 16 31.38 -49.17 -7.61
CA ALA A 16 30.40 -48.32 -8.27
C ALA A 16 29.01 -48.71 -7.75
N GLY A 17 28.39 -47.82 -6.98
CA GLY A 17 26.94 -47.82 -6.71
C GLY A 17 26.34 -46.56 -7.34
N PRO A 18 25.15 -46.63 -7.97
CA PRO A 18 24.54 -45.49 -8.65
C PRO A 18 23.94 -44.53 -7.62
N GLY A 19 24.78 -43.66 -7.06
CA GLY A 19 24.39 -42.58 -6.17
C GLY A 19 24.29 -41.28 -6.95
N TRP A 20 23.04 -40.87 -7.19
CA TRP A 20 22.60 -39.63 -7.81
C TRP A 20 23.49 -38.42 -7.52
N THR A 21 23.97 -37.79 -8.59
CA THR A 21 24.48 -36.41 -8.56
C THR A 21 23.33 -35.47 -8.23
N VAL A 22 23.32 -34.88 -7.03
CA VAL A 22 22.51 -33.68 -6.76
C VAL A 22 23.21 -32.52 -7.46
N GLN A 23 22.76 -32.24 -8.68
CA GLN A 23 23.05 -30.98 -9.34
C GLN A 23 22.24 -29.91 -8.62
N ASN A 24 22.90 -29.15 -7.76
CA ASN A 24 22.35 -27.92 -7.18
C ASN A 24 22.25 -26.87 -8.30
N ASN A 25 21.22 -26.98 -9.14
CA ASN A 25 20.70 -25.85 -9.90
C ASN A 25 19.67 -25.14 -9.01
N ALA A 26 20.17 -24.45 -7.99
CA ALA A 26 19.40 -23.40 -7.33
C ALA A 26 19.59 -22.12 -8.14
N GLU A 27 19.00 -22.07 -9.34
CA GLU A 27 18.53 -20.79 -9.85
C GLU A 27 17.31 -20.44 -8.99
N ASP A 28 17.55 -19.63 -7.98
CA ASP A 28 16.54 -19.01 -7.14
C ASP A 28 15.78 -17.98 -7.99
N VAL A 29 14.94 -18.48 -8.90
CA VAL A 29 13.97 -17.67 -9.63
C VAL A 29 12.81 -17.45 -8.68
N GLN A 30 12.85 -16.32 -7.97
CA GLN A 30 11.64 -15.73 -7.40
C GLN A 30 10.57 -15.71 -8.51
N PRO A 31 9.36 -16.24 -8.29
CA PRO A 31 8.32 -16.17 -9.31
C PRO A 31 8.07 -14.69 -9.61
N ALA A 32 8.30 -14.30 -10.87
CA ALA A 32 7.88 -13.00 -11.37
C ALA A 32 6.43 -12.80 -10.92
N SER A 33 6.13 -11.64 -10.29
CA SER A 33 4.80 -11.37 -9.79
C SER A 33 3.79 -11.66 -10.90
N LEU A 34 2.78 -12.49 -10.61
CA LEU A 34 1.80 -12.97 -11.59
C LEU A 34 0.80 -11.86 -11.96
N ARG A 35 1.28 -10.63 -12.16
CA ARG A 35 0.46 -9.54 -12.65
C ARG A 35 0.15 -9.78 -14.12
N GLN A 36 -1.13 -9.89 -14.40
CA GLN A 36 -1.65 -10.15 -15.74
C GLN A 36 -1.33 -9.01 -16.73
N PHE A 37 -1.20 -7.79 -16.23
CA PHE A 37 -0.92 -6.60 -17.03
C PHE A 37 0.55 -6.18 -16.94
N SER A 38 1.02 -5.45 -17.97
CA SER A 38 2.35 -4.85 -17.99
C SER A 38 2.28 -3.33 -17.76
N ILE A 39 3.37 -2.75 -17.24
CA ILE A 39 3.54 -1.29 -17.11
C ILE A 39 3.35 -0.59 -18.47
N SER A 40 3.88 -1.17 -19.55
CA SER A 40 3.71 -0.64 -20.91
C SER A 40 2.24 -0.59 -21.34
N THR A 41 1.46 -1.63 -21.03
CA THR A 41 0.01 -1.66 -21.29
C THR A 41 -0.70 -0.58 -20.49
N ALA A 42 -0.36 -0.42 -19.21
CA ALA A 42 -0.92 0.63 -18.36
C ALA A 42 -0.63 2.04 -18.90
N HIS A 43 0.61 2.33 -19.32
CA HIS A 43 0.95 3.61 -19.95
C HIS A 43 0.14 3.92 -21.20
N LYS A 44 -0.12 2.91 -22.05
CA LYS A 44 -0.96 3.09 -23.25
C LYS A 44 -2.40 3.47 -22.88
N VAL A 45 -2.95 2.88 -21.82
CA VAL A 45 -4.31 3.18 -21.35
C VAL A 45 -4.40 4.60 -20.80
N ILE A 46 -3.46 5.00 -19.94
CA ILE A 46 -3.49 6.31 -19.28
C ILE A 46 -3.02 7.48 -20.18
N ALA A 47 -2.46 7.20 -21.36
CA ALA A 47 -1.92 8.22 -22.27
C ALA A 47 -2.93 9.34 -22.59
N ARG A 48 -4.23 8.98 -22.66
CA ARG A 48 -5.35 9.88 -22.97
C ARG A 48 -6.18 10.29 -21.75
N TRP A 49 -5.74 9.95 -20.54
CA TRP A 49 -6.43 10.38 -19.33
C TRP A 49 -6.21 11.87 -19.08
N PRO A 50 -7.12 12.53 -18.33
CA PRO A 50 -6.89 13.88 -17.82
C PRO A 50 -5.55 14.00 -17.10
N GLU A 51 -4.95 15.18 -17.12
CA GLU A 51 -3.57 15.39 -16.68
C GLU A 51 -3.34 14.97 -15.22
N ALA A 52 -4.24 15.34 -14.30
CA ALA A 52 -4.15 14.97 -12.89
C ALA A 52 -4.15 13.46 -12.69
N SER A 53 -5.14 12.75 -13.24
CA SER A 53 -5.23 11.30 -13.21
C SER A 53 -4.02 10.61 -13.84
N ARG A 54 -3.54 11.11 -14.98
CA ARG A 54 -2.36 10.55 -15.66
C ARG A 54 -1.10 10.72 -14.80
N LYS A 55 -0.89 11.89 -14.20
CA LYS A 55 0.26 12.14 -13.31
C LYS A 55 0.23 11.22 -12.09
N ALA A 56 -0.91 11.09 -11.43
CA ALA A 56 -1.07 10.16 -10.31
C ALA A 56 -0.82 8.71 -10.75
N ALA A 57 -1.38 8.28 -11.88
CA ALA A 57 -1.19 6.94 -12.40
C ALA A 57 0.27 6.62 -12.71
N VAL A 58 1.01 7.55 -13.33
CA VAL A 58 2.45 7.40 -13.59
C VAL A 58 3.20 7.24 -12.27
N HIS A 59 2.92 8.07 -11.26
CA HIS A 59 3.61 7.98 -9.98
C HIS A 59 3.37 6.64 -9.27
N VAL A 60 2.14 6.13 -9.29
CA VAL A 60 1.81 4.82 -8.70
C VAL A 60 2.46 3.68 -9.50
N LEU A 61 2.46 3.75 -10.84
CA LEU A 61 3.15 2.77 -11.70
C LEU A 61 4.67 2.74 -11.43
N ASP A 62 5.29 3.92 -11.26
CA ASP A 62 6.72 4.03 -11.00
C ASP A 62 7.10 3.42 -9.64
N LYS A 63 6.22 3.56 -8.63
CA LYS A 63 6.45 3.07 -7.28
C LYS A 63 6.09 1.59 -7.09
N TYR A 64 4.95 1.16 -7.62
CA TYR A 64 4.35 -0.16 -7.35
C TYR A 64 4.39 -1.12 -8.55
N GLY A 65 4.88 -0.67 -9.71
CA GLY A 65 4.91 -1.48 -10.92
C GLY A 65 3.54 -1.64 -11.59
N ALA A 66 3.38 -2.69 -12.39
CA ALA A 66 2.13 -2.95 -13.12
C ALA A 66 0.93 -3.08 -12.17
N PRO A 67 -0.31 -2.74 -12.58
CA PRO A 67 -1.50 -2.95 -11.76
C PRO A 67 -1.99 -4.41 -11.81
N ASP A 68 -2.77 -4.81 -10.80
CA ASP A 68 -3.45 -6.11 -10.76
C ASP A 68 -4.70 -6.12 -11.64
N LEU A 69 -5.46 -5.01 -11.64
CA LEU A 69 -6.61 -4.80 -12.51
C LEU A 69 -6.44 -3.51 -13.32
N LEU A 70 -6.81 -3.61 -14.60
CA LEU A 70 -6.72 -2.51 -15.54
C LEU A 70 -8.00 -2.43 -16.36
N THR A 71 -8.57 -1.22 -16.41
CA THR A 71 -9.68 -0.86 -17.29
C THR A 71 -9.38 0.48 -17.96
N ASN A 72 -10.23 0.90 -18.90
CA ASN A 72 -10.12 2.22 -19.50
C ASN A 72 -10.44 3.37 -18.52
N GLU A 73 -11.01 3.08 -17.35
CA GLU A 73 -11.47 4.10 -16.39
C GLU A 73 -10.72 4.07 -15.05
N MET A 74 -10.01 2.97 -14.71
CA MET A 74 -9.23 2.86 -13.48
C MET A 74 -8.12 1.80 -13.57
N LEU A 75 -7.07 2.02 -12.77
CA LEU A 75 -6.01 1.06 -12.44
C LEU A 75 -6.12 0.70 -10.96
N ILE A 76 -5.94 -0.58 -10.61
CA ILE A 76 -6.06 -1.07 -9.24
C ILE A 76 -4.86 -1.94 -8.89
N TRP A 77 -4.30 -1.72 -7.71
CA TRP A 77 -3.33 -2.59 -7.05
C TRP A 77 -3.95 -3.11 -5.76
N MET A 78 -3.73 -4.40 -5.49
CA MET A 78 -4.23 -5.09 -4.30
C MET A 78 -3.06 -5.49 -3.41
N GLU A 79 -3.23 -5.34 -2.09
CA GLU A 79 -2.29 -5.82 -1.08
C GLU A 79 -0.84 -5.35 -1.28
N GLU A 80 -0.65 -4.05 -1.55
CA GLU A 80 0.66 -3.43 -1.82
C GLU A 80 1.21 -2.71 -0.57
N GLY A 81 2.16 -3.36 0.10
CA GLY A 81 2.77 -2.80 1.32
C GLY A 81 1.75 -2.65 2.45
N GLU A 82 1.53 -1.41 2.90
CA GLU A 82 0.50 -1.10 3.91
C GLU A 82 -0.89 -0.89 3.31
N TRP A 83 -0.99 -0.81 1.98
CA TRP A 83 -2.24 -0.57 1.28
C TRP A 83 -2.96 -1.88 1.01
N GLN A 84 -4.19 -1.99 1.49
CA GLN A 84 -5.10 -3.05 1.09
C GLN A 84 -5.52 -2.89 -0.37
N GLU A 85 -5.71 -1.65 -0.80
CA GLU A 85 -6.08 -1.31 -2.16
C GLU A 85 -5.54 0.08 -2.54
N ILE A 86 -5.04 0.20 -3.77
CA ILE A 86 -4.68 1.47 -4.40
C ILE A 86 -5.50 1.57 -5.69
N ILE A 87 -6.30 2.62 -5.85
CA ILE A 87 -7.08 2.85 -7.06
C ILE A 87 -6.72 4.21 -7.64
N VAL A 88 -6.29 4.23 -8.90
CA VAL A 88 -6.21 5.48 -9.67
C VAL A 88 -7.35 5.53 -10.68
N ARG A 89 -8.13 6.61 -10.65
CA ARG A 89 -9.31 6.80 -11.49
C ARG A 89 -9.05 7.85 -12.59
N LYS A 90 -9.59 7.59 -13.77
CA LYS A 90 -9.58 8.54 -14.90
C LYS A 90 -10.43 9.78 -14.65
N ARG A 91 -11.55 9.63 -13.93
CA ARG A 91 -12.46 10.72 -13.60
C ARG A 91 -12.15 11.22 -12.20
N ALA A 92 -11.85 12.50 -12.12
CA ALA A 92 -11.66 13.19 -10.86
C ALA A 92 -12.99 13.46 -10.15
N VAL A 93 -12.93 13.55 -8.84
CA VAL A 93 -13.97 14.15 -8.01
C VAL A 93 -13.44 15.48 -7.49
N GLU A 94 -14.20 16.56 -7.65
CA GLU A 94 -13.80 17.87 -7.14
C GLU A 94 -13.81 17.85 -5.61
N HIS A 95 -12.69 18.26 -5.01
CA HIS A 95 -12.55 18.39 -3.57
C HIS A 95 -12.01 19.77 -3.21
N ARG A 96 -12.62 20.44 -2.22
CA ARG A 96 -12.33 21.84 -1.89
C ARG A 96 -11.57 22.07 -0.59
N PHE A 97 -11.23 21.01 0.12
CA PHE A 97 -10.54 21.09 1.40
C PHE A 97 -9.13 20.48 1.30
N PRO A 98 -8.09 21.11 1.88
CA PRO A 98 -8.07 22.47 2.45
C PRO A 98 -8.07 23.55 1.36
N VAL A 99 -7.75 23.18 0.12
CA VAL A 99 -7.79 24.01 -1.09
C VAL A 99 -8.41 23.21 -2.23
N PRO A 100 -8.98 23.87 -3.27
CA PRO A 100 -9.52 23.18 -4.44
C PRO A 100 -8.49 22.31 -5.17
N HIS A 101 -8.84 21.03 -5.39
CA HIS A 101 -8.08 20.06 -6.16
C HIS A 101 -8.98 18.92 -6.66
N ASP A 102 -8.38 18.02 -7.44
CA ASP A 102 -9.03 16.85 -8.04
C ASP A 102 -8.59 15.56 -7.32
N ASP A 103 -9.55 14.84 -6.76
CA ASP A 103 -9.32 13.51 -6.18
C ASP A 103 -9.30 12.46 -7.28
N VAL A 104 -8.14 11.84 -7.47
CA VAL A 104 -7.91 10.85 -8.54
C VAL A 104 -7.26 9.56 -8.03
N LEU A 105 -6.67 9.59 -6.83
CA LEU A 105 -6.02 8.47 -6.17
C LEU A 105 -6.72 8.16 -4.86
N GLU A 106 -7.21 6.93 -4.73
CA GLU A 106 -7.82 6.37 -3.54
C GLU A 106 -6.91 5.29 -2.98
N GLN A 107 -6.62 5.35 -1.68
CA GLN A 107 -5.80 4.35 -0.99
C GLN A 107 -6.48 3.93 0.30
N SER A 108 -6.55 2.62 0.50
CA SER A 108 -7.29 1.98 1.59
C SER A 108 -6.34 1.18 2.48
N ILE A 109 -6.55 1.25 3.78
CA ILE A 109 -5.84 0.48 4.80
C ILE A 109 -6.81 -0.38 5.60
N ALA A 110 -6.32 -1.51 6.11
CA ALA A 110 -7.02 -2.31 7.11
C ALA A 110 -7.00 -1.55 8.45
N TYR A 111 -8.16 -1.00 8.83
CA TYR A 111 -8.34 -0.17 10.01
C TYR A 111 -9.80 -0.16 10.45
N GLU A 112 -10.08 -0.71 11.63
CA GLU A 112 -11.41 -0.68 12.24
C GLU A 112 -11.66 0.67 12.93
N VAL A 113 -12.64 1.41 12.43
CA VAL A 113 -13.05 2.70 12.99
C VAL A 113 -14.15 2.47 14.02
N PRO A 114 -14.01 2.98 15.27
CA PRO A 114 -15.09 2.96 16.25
C PRO A 114 -16.34 3.69 15.73
N GLU A 115 -17.53 3.14 16.03
CA GLU A 115 -18.81 3.68 15.53
C GLU A 115 -19.02 5.15 15.89
N ASP A 116 -18.61 5.55 17.09
CA ASP A 116 -18.74 6.92 17.60
C ASP A 116 -17.80 7.93 16.91
N LYS A 117 -16.93 7.47 16.00
CA LYS A 117 -15.98 8.31 15.26
C LYS A 117 -16.37 8.57 13.80
N PHE A 118 -17.43 7.96 13.30
CA PHE A 118 -17.85 8.14 11.90
C PHE A 118 -18.21 9.60 11.60
N ASP A 119 -18.98 10.25 12.48
CA ASP A 119 -19.37 11.64 12.30
C ASP A 119 -18.17 12.59 12.37
N ASP A 120 -17.24 12.36 13.31
CA ASP A 120 -16.01 13.15 13.43
C ASP A 120 -15.18 13.10 12.14
N LEU A 121 -15.02 11.91 11.55
CA LEU A 121 -14.29 11.74 10.30
C LEU A 121 -15.00 12.40 9.11
N ALA A 122 -16.33 12.32 9.06
CA ALA A 122 -17.13 12.96 8.02
C ALA A 122 -17.03 14.50 8.08
N VAL A 123 -16.98 15.10 9.27
CA VAL A 123 -16.75 16.53 9.46
C VAL A 123 -15.30 16.92 9.14
N PHE A 124 -14.34 16.06 9.49
CA PHE A 124 -12.93 16.29 9.24
C PHE A 124 -12.61 16.45 7.75
N ASN A 125 -12.94 15.46 6.93
CA ASN A 125 -12.56 15.45 5.52
C ASN A 125 -13.51 14.53 4.72
N GLY A 126 -14.25 15.11 3.76
CA GLY A 126 -15.21 14.36 2.95
C GLY A 126 -14.60 13.30 2.03
N SER A 127 -13.27 13.29 1.88
CA SER A 127 -12.52 12.30 1.12
C SER A 127 -11.86 11.24 2.00
N VAL A 128 -12.09 11.26 3.32
CA VAL A 128 -11.81 10.14 4.22
C VAL A 128 -13.06 9.26 4.30
N ILE A 129 -12.88 7.96 4.07
CA ILE A 129 -13.98 7.00 3.96
C ILE A 129 -13.73 5.89 4.97
N ALA A 130 -14.55 5.84 6.01
CA ALA A 130 -14.61 4.70 6.92
C ALA A 130 -15.65 3.70 6.39
N GLU A 131 -15.24 2.48 6.11
CA GLU A 131 -16.11 1.40 5.66
C GLU A 131 -16.12 0.28 6.71
N ARG A 132 -17.12 0.35 7.61
CA ARG A 132 -17.26 -0.54 8.76
C ARG A 132 -17.22 -2.02 8.37
N THR A 133 -18.08 -2.41 7.43
CA THR A 133 -18.24 -3.81 7.03
C THR A 133 -16.95 -4.44 6.52
N ARG A 134 -16.15 -3.69 5.76
CA ARG A 134 -14.86 -4.16 5.27
C ARG A 134 -13.72 -3.99 6.28
N GLY A 135 -13.95 -3.26 7.36
CA GLY A 135 -12.92 -2.93 8.34
C GLY A 135 -11.82 -2.04 7.76
N THR A 136 -12.18 -1.10 6.86
CA THR A 136 -11.21 -0.28 6.16
C THR A 136 -11.39 1.21 6.41
N LEU A 137 -10.26 1.92 6.42
CA LEU A 137 -10.20 3.37 6.34
C LEU A 137 -9.47 3.75 5.04
N SER A 138 -10.07 4.64 4.26
CA SER A 138 -9.52 5.07 2.97
C SER A 138 -9.40 6.58 2.91
N SER A 139 -8.51 7.06 2.05
CA SER A 139 -8.45 8.47 1.67
C SER A 139 -8.38 8.62 0.16
N ARG A 140 -9.08 9.62 -0.37
CA ARG A 140 -9.00 10.07 -1.76
C ARG A 140 -8.31 11.42 -1.84
N CYS A 141 -7.34 11.55 -2.74
CA CYS A 141 -6.68 12.83 -2.99
C CYS A 141 -5.96 12.83 -4.36
N ALA A 142 -5.20 13.89 -4.62
CA ALA A 142 -4.36 14.04 -5.81
C ALA A 142 -3.06 13.23 -5.76
N SER A 143 -2.59 12.84 -4.56
CA SER A 143 -1.31 12.14 -4.37
C SER A 143 -1.29 11.30 -3.09
N GLU A 144 -0.38 10.33 -3.06
CA GLU A 144 -0.22 9.42 -1.92
C GLU A 144 0.24 10.15 -0.66
N ALA A 145 1.12 11.15 -0.80
CA ALA A 145 1.56 11.98 0.31
C ALA A 145 0.37 12.65 1.05
N MET A 146 -0.69 12.99 0.31
CA MET A 146 -1.90 13.57 0.88
C MET A 146 -2.84 12.54 1.47
N ASN A 147 -2.91 11.34 0.89
CA ASN A 147 -3.60 10.22 1.53
C ASN A 147 -2.94 9.86 2.87
N TYR A 148 -1.60 9.82 2.95
CA TYR A 148 -0.90 9.65 4.23
C TYR A 148 -1.28 10.73 5.25
N LEU A 149 -1.25 12.00 4.84
CA LEU A 149 -1.61 13.10 5.74
C LEU A 149 -3.03 12.96 6.28
N ALA A 150 -4.00 12.69 5.40
CA ALA A 150 -5.40 12.50 5.76
C ALA A 150 -5.59 11.32 6.71
N LEU A 151 -4.99 10.17 6.42
CA LEU A 151 -5.12 8.95 7.24
C LEU A 151 -4.45 9.11 8.61
N ASN A 152 -3.29 9.77 8.67
CA ASN A 152 -2.62 10.06 9.93
C ASN A 152 -3.45 10.97 10.84
N LEU A 153 -4.06 12.01 10.26
CA LEU A 153 -4.94 12.92 11.02
C LEU A 153 -6.28 12.28 11.37
N ALA A 154 -6.81 11.39 10.52
CA ALA A 154 -7.97 10.57 10.87
C ALA A 154 -7.68 9.67 12.07
N ASN A 155 -6.52 9.01 12.11
CA ASN A 155 -6.09 8.23 13.26
C ASN A 155 -5.95 9.11 14.53
N ASP A 156 -5.44 10.33 14.41
CA ASP A 156 -5.34 11.26 15.53
C ASP A 156 -6.73 11.61 16.11
N ILE A 157 -7.74 11.79 15.26
CA ILE A 157 -9.14 11.99 15.69
C ILE A 157 -9.71 10.73 16.36
N ILE A 158 -9.52 9.56 15.73
CA ILE A 158 -10.04 8.28 16.22
C ILE A 158 -9.49 7.97 17.62
N THR A 159 -8.21 8.26 17.84
CA THR A 159 -7.52 8.05 19.12
C THR A 159 -7.70 9.20 20.13
N ASN A 160 -8.52 10.21 19.78
CA ASN A 160 -8.73 11.43 20.57
C ASN A 160 -7.43 12.22 20.87
N SER A 161 -6.38 12.05 20.05
CA SER A 161 -5.15 12.84 20.15
C SER A 161 -5.30 14.24 19.54
N LYS A 162 -6.31 14.43 18.69
CA LYS A 162 -6.75 15.72 18.13
C LYS A 162 -8.26 15.83 18.08
N SER A 163 -8.77 17.05 18.23
CA SER A 163 -10.13 17.39 17.79
C SER A 163 -10.20 17.46 16.25
N VAL A 164 -11.42 17.47 15.72
CA VAL A 164 -11.65 17.66 14.27
C VAL A 164 -11.09 19.00 13.80
N GLU A 165 -11.30 20.07 14.56
CA GLU A 165 -10.79 21.42 14.24
C GLU A 165 -9.26 21.46 14.22
N GLU A 166 -8.62 20.85 15.23
CA GLU A 166 -7.17 20.76 15.30
C GLU A 166 -6.60 19.97 14.12
N ALA A 167 -7.24 18.86 13.75
CA ALA A 167 -6.83 18.06 12.60
C ALA A 167 -6.99 18.83 11.28
N ARG A 168 -8.07 19.60 11.10
CA ARG A 168 -8.27 20.44 9.91
C ARG A 168 -7.23 21.54 9.81
N ALA A 169 -6.91 22.20 10.92
CA ALA A 169 -5.86 23.22 10.98
C ALA A 169 -4.48 22.61 10.66
N ALA A 170 -4.15 21.48 11.28
CA ALA A 170 -2.90 20.76 11.04
C ALA A 170 -2.76 20.33 9.57
N PHE A 171 -3.84 19.88 8.93
CA PHE A 171 -3.82 19.55 7.51
C PHE A 171 -3.37 20.76 6.66
N ALA A 172 -3.99 21.93 6.89
CA ALA A 172 -3.69 23.14 6.14
C ALA A 172 -2.25 23.62 6.37
N ASP A 173 -1.78 23.59 7.62
CA ASP A 173 -0.41 24.00 7.97
C ASP A 173 0.63 23.07 7.33
N ILE A 174 0.44 21.75 7.42
CA ILE A 174 1.35 20.76 6.82
C ILE A 174 1.36 20.88 5.29
N LEU A 175 0.20 21.10 4.66
CA LEU A 175 0.15 21.34 3.22
C LEU A 175 0.97 22.58 2.84
N LYS A 176 0.87 23.66 3.61
CA LYS A 176 1.67 24.87 3.37
C LYS A 176 3.17 24.59 3.47
N GLU A 177 3.61 23.81 4.46
CA GLU A 177 5.01 23.40 4.57
C GLU A 177 5.49 22.63 3.34
N LEU A 178 4.68 21.68 2.85
CA LEU A 178 4.98 20.93 1.63
C LEU A 178 5.05 21.82 0.39
N MET A 179 4.14 22.78 0.25
CA MET A 179 4.17 23.76 -0.85
C MET A 179 5.43 24.62 -0.83
N GLU A 180 6.01 24.84 0.36
CA GLU A 180 7.29 25.53 0.55
C GLU A 180 8.51 24.57 0.40
N GLY A 181 8.27 23.33 -0.03
CA GLY A 181 9.32 22.32 -0.28
C GLY A 181 9.87 21.68 0.99
N ARG A 182 9.20 21.84 2.14
CA ARG A 182 9.60 21.19 3.39
C ARG A 182 8.84 19.86 3.55
N PRO A 183 9.54 18.71 3.60
CA PRO A 183 8.88 17.44 3.87
C PRO A 183 8.34 17.41 5.30
N HIS A 184 7.22 16.71 5.52
CA HIS A 184 6.63 16.54 6.84
C HIS A 184 6.42 15.04 7.17
N PRO A 185 6.66 14.58 8.41
CA PRO A 185 6.54 13.15 8.74
C PRO A 185 5.15 12.54 8.50
N TYR A 186 4.08 13.35 8.47
CA TYR A 186 2.72 12.88 8.19
C TYR A 186 2.48 12.54 6.71
N THR A 187 3.41 12.90 5.81
CA THR A 187 3.20 12.81 4.36
C THR A 187 4.12 11.78 3.70
N THR A 188 4.90 11.04 4.51
CA THR A 188 5.92 10.08 4.03
C THR A 188 5.58 8.63 4.36
N GLY A 189 4.50 8.39 5.10
CA GLY A 189 4.09 7.07 5.58
C GLY A 189 3.06 7.17 6.70
N LEU A 190 2.48 6.03 7.09
CA LEU A 190 1.60 5.97 8.24
C LEU A 190 2.38 6.11 9.55
N LYS A 191 1.81 6.85 10.50
CA LYS A 191 2.38 7.14 11.82
C LYS A 191 1.94 6.15 12.90
N PHE A 192 1.12 5.19 12.53
CA PHE A 192 0.56 4.15 13.36
C PHE A 192 0.71 2.80 12.65
N ARG A 193 0.55 1.71 13.40
CA ARG A 193 0.53 0.37 12.80
C ARG A 193 -0.87 0.07 12.31
N VAL A 194 -0.97 -0.38 11.07
CA VAL A 194 -2.20 -0.97 10.53
C VAL A 194 -2.33 -2.43 10.97
N TYR A 195 -3.55 -2.94 10.96
CA TYR A 195 -3.82 -4.36 11.15
C TYR A 195 -3.34 -5.16 9.92
N GLY A 196 -3.23 -6.49 10.05
CA GLY A 196 -3.06 -7.32 8.87
C GLY A 196 -4.29 -7.21 7.95
N ILE A 197 -4.09 -7.18 6.63
CA ILE A 197 -5.17 -7.02 5.64
C ILE A 197 -6.30 -8.07 5.80
N LYS A 198 -5.98 -9.24 6.35
CA LYS A 198 -6.93 -10.35 6.59
C LYS A 198 -7.54 -10.35 7.99
N GLU A 199 -7.19 -9.37 8.82
CA GLU A 199 -7.51 -9.35 10.24
C GLU A 199 -8.64 -8.38 10.60
N THR A 200 -9.04 -7.49 9.68
CA THR A 200 -10.10 -6.49 9.93
C THR A 200 -11.38 -6.85 9.21
N SER A 201 -12.51 -6.80 9.92
CA SER A 201 -13.85 -6.93 9.38
C SER A 201 -14.87 -6.70 10.50
N ASP A 202 -15.91 -5.94 10.23
CA ASP A 202 -17.07 -5.83 11.12
C ASP A 202 -18.34 -6.12 10.32
N PRO A 203 -18.69 -7.41 10.10
CA PRO A 203 -19.77 -7.80 9.20
C PRO A 203 -21.18 -7.39 9.69
N ASP A 204 -21.28 -6.66 10.81
CA ASP A 204 -22.51 -6.41 11.56
C ASP A 204 -23.14 -7.73 12.06
N TYR A 205 -24.29 -7.63 12.73
CA TYR A 205 -24.97 -8.78 13.31
C TYR A 205 -26.26 -9.09 12.55
N SER A 206 -26.52 -10.37 12.31
CA SER A 206 -27.83 -10.80 11.81
C SER A 206 -28.90 -10.57 12.88
N ILE A 207 -30.00 -9.90 12.51
CA ILE A 207 -31.20 -9.78 13.35
C ILE A 207 -32.13 -10.99 13.22
N TYR A 208 -31.81 -11.91 12.31
CA TYR A 208 -32.50 -13.18 12.13
C TYR A 208 -31.55 -14.31 12.58
N GLY A 209 -31.86 -14.92 13.72
CA GLY A 209 -31.24 -16.16 14.18
C GLY A 209 -31.88 -17.39 13.54
#